data_AF-Q4QD05-F1
#
_entry.id   AF-Q4QD05-F1
#
_cell.length_a   1.000
_cell.length_b   1.000
_cell.length_c   1.000
_cell.angle_alpha   90.00
_cell.angle_beta   90.00
_cell.angle_gamma   90.00
#
_symmetry.space_group_name_H-M   'P 1'
#
loop_
_entity.id
_entity.type
_entity.pdbx_description
1 polymer ?
#
loop_
_entity_poly.entity_id
_entity_poly.type
_entity_poly.pdbx_seq_one_letter_code
_entity_poly.pdbx_strand_id
1 'polypeptide(L)'
;MKRSPSRIRTAALLVALLALLGTTAVRAYSVRYAGKTSANGIMNFESLGYCAQDDSGHSMMPKLRSYQLSAEDVMLTNRFDMAPIGGESRQSACLSENCTWQFNHGLHYRNELTFFYGIVYKDTLRGGPVEGVYNNFASGQPLWWGNVSYWGGRQPYMASNGEWRNGNVVTYYTQWVCEYYEYQHSDASIFPTYPDGDVITEHFAGGYYHCGRLVERDSQGRWIYQRCKEPFPWWAGLVIAVISLIAVVVIIITVCCWAFYCKRTKDSKERMHELETLADNPARVPTQTQVGLSRTPLYNGGDQSIHDEYSNAQA
;
A
#
# COMPACT_ATOMS: atom_id res chain seq x y z
N MET A 1 25.87 35.59 22.87
CA MET A 1 25.59 34.56 21.85
C MET A 1 24.34 34.95 21.05
N LYS A 2 24.50 35.47 19.83
CA LYS A 2 23.38 35.77 18.92
C LYS A 2 22.90 34.45 18.31
N ARG A 3 21.73 33.94 18.72
CA ARG A 3 21.09 32.78 18.05
C ARG A 3 20.79 33.18 16.60
N SER A 4 21.44 32.50 15.64
CA SER A 4 21.27 32.78 14.22
C SER A 4 19.80 32.58 13.81
N PRO A 5 19.12 33.58 13.23
CA PRO A 5 17.72 33.53 12.82
C PRO A 5 17.45 32.47 11.72
N SER A 6 18.51 31.90 11.13
CA SER A 6 18.44 30.80 10.18
C SER A 6 17.83 29.54 10.79
N ARG A 7 18.28 29.11 11.99
CA ARG A 7 17.86 27.82 12.57
C ARG A 7 16.39 27.78 13.01
N ILE A 8 15.85 28.92 13.43
CA ILE A 8 14.44 29.05 13.83
C ILE A 8 13.55 28.97 12.59
N ARG A 9 13.97 29.56 11.47
CA ARG A 9 13.23 29.48 10.20
C ARG A 9 13.25 28.08 9.62
N THR A 10 14.38 27.36 9.68
CA THR A 10 14.43 25.96 9.22
C THR A 10 13.58 25.04 10.09
N ALA A 11 13.60 25.22 11.42
CA ALA A 11 12.75 24.44 12.33
C ALA A 11 11.26 24.72 12.09
N ALA A 12 10.86 25.98 11.90
CA ALA A 12 9.48 26.34 11.59
C ALA A 12 9.02 25.77 10.24
N LEU A 13 9.89 25.78 9.21
CA LEU A 13 9.60 25.16 7.92
C LEU A 13 9.44 23.65 8.03
N LEU A 14 10.27 22.97 8.85
CA LEU A 14 10.17 21.53 9.07
C LEU A 14 8.90 21.15 9.81
N VAL A 15 8.50 21.93 10.82
CA VAL A 15 7.24 21.73 11.56
C VAL A 15 6.04 22.01 10.65
N ALA A 16 6.09 23.05 9.81
CA ALA A 16 5.03 23.32 8.83
C ALA A 16 4.94 22.21 7.78
N LEU A 17 6.08 21.67 7.30
CA LEU A 17 6.12 20.54 6.37
C LEU A 17 5.58 19.26 7.03
N LEU A 18 5.95 18.99 8.28
CA LEU A 18 5.44 17.86 9.06
C LEU A 18 3.94 18.00 9.38
N ALA A 19 3.44 19.22 9.59
CA ALA A 19 2.01 19.48 9.77
C ALA A 19 1.24 19.35 8.44
N LEU A 20 1.83 19.77 7.31
CA LEU A 20 1.27 19.58 5.96
C LEU A 20 1.29 18.11 5.53
N LEU A 21 2.33 17.36 5.89
CA LEU A 21 2.42 15.92 5.68
C LEU A 21 1.54 15.13 6.66
N GLY A 22 1.35 15.64 7.88
CA GLY A 22 0.47 15.05 8.90
C GLY A 22 -1.02 15.35 8.70
N THR A 23 -1.37 16.24 7.76
CA THR A 23 -2.77 16.56 7.40
C THR A 23 -3.21 15.92 6.09
N THR A 24 -2.43 15.00 5.51
CA THR A 24 -3.01 14.04 4.57
C THR A 24 -4.00 13.21 5.37
N ALA A 25 -5.26 13.64 5.32
CA ALA A 25 -6.38 12.92 5.91
C ALA A 25 -6.22 11.46 5.54
N VAL A 26 -6.01 10.60 6.53
CA VAL A 26 -6.05 9.15 6.35
C VAL A 26 -7.45 8.86 5.83
N ARG A 27 -7.58 8.74 4.51
CA ARG A 27 -8.83 8.34 3.88
C ARG A 27 -8.85 6.84 4.00
N ALA A 28 -9.71 6.34 4.90
CA ALA A 28 -9.85 4.92 5.20
C ALA A 28 -10.16 4.04 3.96
N TYR A 29 -10.58 4.65 2.85
CA TYR A 29 -10.71 4.05 1.52
C TYR A 29 -11.03 5.15 0.49
N SER A 30 -10.82 4.85 -0.79
CA SER A 30 -11.47 5.55 -1.91
C SER A 30 -12.56 4.66 -2.51
N VAL A 31 -13.46 5.26 -3.31
CA VAL A 31 -14.44 4.51 -4.08
C VAL A 31 -14.37 4.90 -5.54
N ARG A 32 -14.61 3.93 -6.40
CA ARG A 32 -14.85 4.12 -7.83
C ARG A 32 -16.27 3.68 -8.17
N TYR A 33 -16.89 4.35 -9.13
CA TYR A 33 -18.22 4.00 -9.61
C TYR A 33 -18.16 3.49 -11.05
N ALA A 34 -19.05 2.55 -11.40
CA ALA A 34 -19.26 2.11 -12.77
C ALA A 34 -20.75 1.80 -13.04
N GLY A 35 -21.17 1.95 -14.29
CA GLY A 35 -22.52 1.62 -14.72
C GLY A 35 -22.63 0.14 -15.11
N LYS A 36 -23.73 -0.50 -14.75
CA LYS A 36 -24.06 -1.87 -15.12
C LYS A 36 -25.54 -1.97 -15.48
N THR A 37 -25.89 -2.84 -16.41
CA THR A 37 -27.28 -3.09 -16.78
C THR A 37 -27.60 -4.57 -16.67
N SER A 38 -28.83 -4.90 -16.25
CA SER A 38 -29.33 -6.25 -16.19
C SER A 38 -30.44 -6.46 -17.23
N ALA A 39 -30.37 -7.55 -17.98
CA ALA A 39 -31.36 -7.86 -19.02
C ALA A 39 -32.74 -8.15 -18.42
N ASN A 40 -32.76 -8.93 -17.34
CA ASN A 40 -33.92 -9.10 -16.48
C ASN A 40 -33.73 -8.12 -15.33
N GLY A 41 -34.75 -7.31 -15.02
CA GLY A 41 -34.67 -6.45 -13.83
C GLY A 41 -34.40 -7.31 -12.59
N ILE A 42 -33.70 -6.75 -11.61
CA ILE A 42 -33.34 -7.44 -10.36
C ILE A 42 -33.77 -6.58 -9.19
N MET A 43 -34.30 -7.21 -8.14
CA MET A 43 -34.62 -6.53 -6.89
C MET A 43 -33.33 -6.29 -6.10
N ASN A 44 -33.19 -5.10 -5.51
CA ASN A 44 -32.04 -4.79 -4.65
C ASN A 44 -32.36 -5.22 -3.21
N PHE A 45 -32.11 -6.49 -2.87
CA PHE A 45 -32.21 -7.00 -1.51
C PHE A 45 -30.84 -7.21 -0.90
N GLU A 46 -30.66 -6.73 0.33
CA GLU A 46 -29.44 -6.90 1.13
C GLU A 46 -28.14 -6.46 0.41
N SER A 47 -27.04 -6.35 1.15
CA SER A 47 -25.92 -5.46 0.83
C SER A 47 -25.16 -5.70 -0.48
N LEU A 48 -25.33 -6.84 -1.15
CA LEU A 48 -24.50 -7.21 -2.31
C LEU A 48 -25.09 -6.77 -3.67
N GLY A 49 -26.43 -6.76 -3.82
CA GLY A 49 -27.11 -6.32 -5.06
C GLY A 49 -26.65 -7.02 -6.36
N TYR A 50 -27.07 -6.52 -7.52
CA TYR A 50 -26.60 -7.03 -8.83
C TYR A 50 -25.13 -6.68 -9.14
N CYS A 51 -24.61 -5.66 -8.47
CA CYS A 51 -23.24 -5.21 -8.66
C CYS A 51 -22.20 -6.23 -8.20
N ALA A 52 -22.52 -7.06 -7.21
CA ALA A 52 -21.65 -8.16 -6.77
C ALA A 52 -21.69 -9.37 -7.70
N GLN A 53 -22.63 -9.41 -8.66
CA GLN A 53 -22.68 -10.52 -9.62
C GLN A 53 -21.49 -10.42 -10.58
N ASP A 54 -20.59 -11.39 -10.52
CA ASP A 54 -19.39 -11.47 -11.36
C ASP A 54 -18.30 -10.43 -11.05
N ASP A 55 -18.44 -9.66 -9.96
CA ASP A 55 -17.51 -8.59 -9.59
C ASP A 55 -17.48 -8.37 -8.06
N SER A 56 -16.53 -7.59 -7.56
CA SER A 56 -16.43 -7.23 -6.12
C SER A 56 -17.21 -5.96 -5.75
N GLY A 57 -17.96 -5.40 -6.71
CA GLY A 57 -18.75 -4.19 -6.50
C GLY A 57 -20.01 -4.43 -5.68
N HIS A 58 -20.61 -3.35 -5.20
CA HIS A 58 -21.93 -3.37 -4.57
C HIS A 58 -22.79 -2.22 -5.09
N SER A 59 -24.09 -2.24 -4.84
CA SER A 59 -24.99 -1.14 -5.21
C SER A 59 -24.49 0.18 -4.62
N MET A 60 -24.48 1.26 -5.40
CA MET A 60 -23.90 2.55 -4.99
C MET A 60 -24.41 3.04 -3.65
N MET A 61 -23.53 3.63 -2.83
CA MET A 61 -23.88 4.20 -1.54
C MET A 61 -23.11 5.51 -1.32
N PRO A 62 -23.50 6.61 -1.98
CA PRO A 62 -22.75 7.86 -1.89
C PRO A 62 -22.84 8.48 -0.49
N LYS A 63 -21.84 8.17 0.35
CA LYS A 63 -21.71 8.64 1.75
C LYS A 63 -21.13 10.03 1.89
N LEU A 64 -20.58 10.57 0.81
CA LEU A 64 -19.95 11.90 0.75
C LEU A 64 -20.48 12.62 -0.48
N ARG A 65 -20.49 13.96 -0.44
CA ARG A 65 -20.87 14.76 -1.60
C ARG A 65 -20.01 14.48 -2.83
N SER A 66 -18.71 14.24 -2.64
CA SER A 66 -17.83 13.85 -3.75
C SER A 66 -18.23 12.53 -4.39
N TYR A 67 -18.66 11.57 -3.58
CA TYR A 67 -19.10 10.26 -4.05
C TYR A 67 -20.46 10.34 -4.75
N GLN A 68 -21.36 11.19 -4.25
CA GLN A 68 -22.61 11.50 -4.95
C GLN A 68 -22.35 12.04 -6.35
N LEU A 69 -21.46 13.01 -6.50
CA LEU A 69 -21.13 13.58 -7.80
C LEU A 69 -20.54 12.54 -8.75
N SER A 70 -19.68 11.64 -8.26
CA SER A 70 -19.15 10.53 -9.06
C SER A 70 -20.23 9.53 -9.47
N ALA A 71 -21.18 9.20 -8.59
CA ALA A 71 -22.28 8.32 -8.93
C ALA A 71 -23.26 8.96 -9.94
N GLU A 72 -23.53 10.25 -9.78
CA GLU A 72 -24.36 11.05 -10.70
C GLU A 72 -23.72 11.15 -12.09
N ASP A 73 -22.40 11.33 -12.17
CA ASP A 73 -21.68 11.31 -13.45
C ASP A 73 -21.84 9.96 -14.18
N VAL A 74 -21.83 8.85 -13.45
CA VAL A 74 -22.11 7.52 -14.02
C VAL A 74 -23.56 7.42 -14.52
N MET A 75 -24.53 7.93 -13.75
CA MET A 75 -25.94 7.98 -14.17
C MET A 75 -26.08 8.75 -15.50
N LEU A 76 -25.49 9.94 -15.58
CA LEU A 76 -25.55 10.81 -16.76
C LEU A 76 -24.85 10.19 -17.97
N THR A 77 -23.63 9.68 -17.78
CA THR A 77 -22.82 9.08 -18.85
C THR A 77 -23.52 7.85 -19.45
N ASN A 78 -24.17 7.04 -18.63
CA ASN A 78 -24.89 5.85 -19.06
C ASN A 78 -26.37 6.10 -19.42
N ARG A 79 -26.85 7.35 -19.28
CA ARG A 79 -28.25 7.74 -19.51
C ARG A 79 -29.24 6.90 -18.71
N PHE A 80 -28.94 6.67 -17.44
CA PHE A 80 -29.82 5.95 -16.53
C PHE A 80 -30.94 6.87 -16.03
N ASP A 81 -32.16 6.35 -16.02
CA ASP A 81 -33.35 7.00 -15.48
C ASP A 81 -33.40 6.86 -13.95
N MET A 82 -33.08 5.67 -13.46
CA MET A 82 -33.02 5.36 -12.04
C MET A 82 -32.11 4.18 -11.75
N ALA A 83 -31.35 4.25 -10.66
CA ALA A 83 -30.57 3.12 -10.17
C ALA A 83 -30.71 2.97 -8.66
N PRO A 84 -30.75 1.73 -8.14
CA PRO A 84 -30.95 1.52 -6.71
C PRO A 84 -29.71 1.98 -5.94
N ILE A 85 -29.96 2.63 -4.81
CA ILE A 85 -28.91 2.96 -3.84
C ILE A 85 -28.87 1.82 -2.83
N GLY A 86 -27.68 1.34 -2.50
CA GLY A 86 -27.51 0.28 -1.51
C GLY A 86 -28.13 0.64 -0.15
N GLY A 87 -28.56 -0.39 0.58
CA GLY A 87 -29.28 -0.25 1.84
C GLY A 87 -30.78 -0.43 1.67
N GLU A 88 -31.45 -0.70 2.79
CA GLU A 88 -32.90 -0.91 2.84
C GLU A 88 -33.49 -0.04 3.94
N SER A 89 -34.76 0.37 3.79
CA SER A 89 -35.49 0.83 4.95
C SER A 89 -35.76 -0.37 5.84
N ARG A 90 -35.17 -0.42 7.04
CA ARG A 90 -35.68 -1.30 8.09
C ARG A 90 -36.96 -0.67 8.59
N GLN A 91 -38.09 -1.06 8.00
CA GLN A 91 -39.36 -0.83 8.64
C GLN A 91 -39.43 -1.83 9.80
N SER A 92 -39.35 -1.34 11.02
CA SER A 92 -40.06 -2.01 12.09
C SER A 92 -41.52 -2.04 11.62
N ALA A 93 -42.05 -3.23 11.34
CA ALA A 93 -43.43 -3.44 10.93
C ALA A 93 -44.35 -2.45 11.65
N CYS A 94 -45.24 -1.77 10.93
CA CYS A 94 -46.18 -0.84 11.54
C CYS A 94 -47.13 -1.64 12.45
N LEU A 95 -46.71 -1.91 13.68
CA LEU A 95 -47.52 -2.57 14.70
C LEU A 95 -48.47 -1.58 15.39
N SER A 96 -48.44 -0.30 15.01
CA SER A 96 -49.25 0.80 15.58
C SER A 96 -49.47 1.94 14.57
N GLU A 97 -50.17 3.02 14.97
CA GLU A 97 -50.41 4.25 14.18
C GLU A 97 -49.12 4.99 13.76
N ASN A 98 -47.96 4.61 14.31
CA ASN A 98 -46.66 5.21 14.03
C ASN A 98 -45.78 4.23 13.26
N CYS A 99 -45.27 4.66 12.12
CA CYS A 99 -44.35 3.86 11.31
C CYS A 99 -42.96 4.48 11.36
N THR A 100 -42.08 3.88 12.17
CA THR A 100 -40.65 4.19 12.23
C THR A 100 -39.94 3.60 11.03
N TRP A 101 -38.97 4.35 10.53
CA TRP A 101 -38.19 3.94 9.39
C TRP A 101 -36.78 4.49 9.49
N GLN A 102 -35.85 3.63 9.13
CA GLN A 102 -34.42 3.87 9.23
C GLN A 102 -33.79 3.34 7.95
N PHE A 103 -33.09 4.21 7.22
CA PHE A 103 -32.27 3.76 6.09
C PHE A 103 -30.86 3.50 6.57
N ASN A 104 -30.53 2.21 6.66
CA ASN A 104 -29.20 1.74 6.98
C ASN A 104 -28.52 1.21 5.74
N HIS A 105 -27.20 1.32 5.75
CA HIS A 105 -26.36 0.68 4.77
C HIS A 105 -25.15 0.06 5.47
N GLY A 106 -24.61 -1.03 4.95
CA GLY A 106 -23.33 -1.58 5.41
C GLY A 106 -22.16 -0.96 4.67
N LEU A 107 -21.05 -0.70 5.37
CA LEU A 107 -19.72 -0.69 4.77
C LEU A 107 -19.33 -2.13 4.36
N HIS A 108 -18.32 -2.28 3.51
CA HIS A 108 -17.66 -3.58 3.36
C HIS A 108 -17.27 -4.08 4.75
N TYR A 109 -17.79 -5.25 5.14
CA TYR A 109 -17.77 -5.81 6.50
C TYR A 109 -18.57 -5.06 7.58
N ARG A 110 -19.91 -5.04 7.40
CA ARG A 110 -20.96 -4.99 8.45
C ARG A 110 -20.99 -3.81 9.43
N ASN A 111 -20.20 -2.77 9.23
CA ASN A 111 -20.41 -1.50 9.93
C ASN A 111 -21.56 -0.76 9.25
N GLU A 112 -22.75 -0.79 9.86
CA GLU A 112 -23.91 -0.11 9.32
C GLU A 112 -23.92 1.39 9.68
N LEU A 113 -24.06 2.26 8.69
CA LEU A 113 -24.32 3.70 8.92
C LEU A 113 -25.77 4.01 8.54
N THR A 114 -26.40 4.85 9.36
CA THR A 114 -27.75 5.35 9.11
C THR A 114 -27.69 6.68 8.40
N PHE A 115 -28.40 6.82 7.29
CA PHE A 115 -28.47 8.08 6.52
C PHE A 115 -29.63 8.98 6.94
N PHE A 116 -30.72 8.36 7.38
CA PHE A 116 -31.99 9.03 7.59
C PHE A 116 -32.83 8.23 8.59
N TYR A 117 -33.43 8.94 9.54
CA TYR A 117 -34.43 8.39 10.46
C TYR A 117 -35.72 9.18 10.34
N GLY A 118 -36.84 8.51 10.58
CA GLY A 118 -38.09 9.21 10.77
C GLY A 118 -39.20 8.34 11.31
N ILE A 119 -40.34 8.99 11.49
CA ILE A 119 -41.60 8.42 11.92
C ILE A 119 -42.69 9.09 11.10
N VAL A 120 -43.56 8.30 10.49
CA VAL A 120 -44.80 8.83 9.93
C VAL A 120 -45.85 8.81 11.04
N TYR A 121 -46.41 9.98 11.34
CA TYR A 121 -47.49 10.14 12.30
C TYR A 121 -48.60 10.98 11.69
N LYS A 122 -49.82 10.43 11.61
CA LYS A 122 -50.99 11.09 10.99
C LYS A 122 -50.66 11.69 9.63
N ASP A 123 -50.16 10.85 8.73
CA ASP A 123 -49.72 11.21 7.36
C ASP A 123 -48.62 12.28 7.27
N THR A 124 -48.01 12.65 8.39
CA THR A 124 -46.91 13.61 8.45
C THR A 124 -45.61 12.91 8.75
N LEU A 125 -44.62 13.08 7.88
CA LEU A 125 -43.26 12.65 8.16
C LEU A 125 -42.63 13.55 9.23
N ARG A 126 -42.18 12.96 10.34
CA ARG A 126 -41.35 13.58 11.37
C ARG A 126 -40.00 12.88 11.40
N GLY A 127 -38.93 13.60 11.12
CA GLY A 127 -37.59 13.02 11.03
C GLY A 127 -36.71 13.82 10.08
N GLY A 128 -35.57 13.25 9.74
CA GLY A 128 -34.61 13.91 8.88
C GLY A 128 -33.34 13.11 8.63
N PRO A 129 -32.42 13.68 7.85
CA PRO A 129 -31.09 13.13 7.68
C PRO A 129 -30.36 13.06 9.03
N VAL A 130 -29.51 12.04 9.19
CA VAL A 130 -28.63 11.94 10.35
C VAL A 130 -27.59 13.06 10.28
N GLU A 131 -27.36 13.74 11.40
CA GLU A 131 -26.36 14.81 11.48
C GLU A 131 -24.95 14.26 11.15
N GLY A 132 -24.20 15.01 10.34
CA GLY A 132 -22.86 14.63 9.93
C GLY A 132 -22.79 13.53 8.85
N VAL A 133 -23.94 13.01 8.40
CA VAL A 133 -24.01 12.03 7.31
C VAL A 133 -24.55 12.68 6.05
N TYR A 134 -23.90 12.44 4.91
CA TYR A 134 -24.38 12.97 3.64
C TYR A 134 -25.75 12.39 3.27
N ASN A 135 -26.62 13.25 2.76
CA ASN A 135 -27.95 12.87 2.31
C ASN A 135 -28.34 13.72 1.10
N ASN A 136 -29.01 13.11 0.11
CA ASN A 136 -29.48 13.81 -1.08
C ASN A 136 -30.95 13.48 -1.43
N PHE A 137 -31.79 13.15 -0.44
CA PHE A 137 -33.22 12.97 -0.70
C PHE A 137 -33.86 14.25 -1.25
N ALA A 138 -34.70 14.10 -2.27
CA ALA A 138 -35.44 15.21 -2.86
C ALA A 138 -36.38 15.86 -1.83
N SER A 139 -36.84 17.09 -2.10
CA SER A 139 -37.84 17.73 -1.23
C SER A 139 -39.12 16.89 -1.11
N GLY A 140 -39.63 16.75 0.11
CA GLY A 140 -40.80 15.90 0.42
C GLY A 140 -40.51 14.39 0.38
N GLN A 141 -39.26 14.00 0.15
CA GLN A 141 -38.81 12.63 0.30
C GLN A 141 -38.20 12.42 1.70
N PRO A 142 -38.19 11.17 2.16
CA PRO A 142 -38.76 10.02 1.47
C PRO A 142 -40.28 9.86 1.73
N LEU A 143 -40.99 9.15 0.86
CA LEU A 143 -42.44 9.02 0.91
C LEU A 143 -42.92 7.86 1.79
N TRP A 144 -44.09 8.08 2.39
CA TRP A 144 -44.88 7.07 3.08
C TRP A 144 -45.91 6.45 2.13
N TRP A 145 -46.27 5.18 2.37
CA TRP A 145 -47.43 4.55 1.72
C TRP A 145 -48.22 3.72 2.72
N GLY A 146 -49.55 3.85 2.70
CA GLY A 146 -50.46 3.13 3.59
C GLY A 146 -50.56 1.62 3.33
N ASN A 147 -50.04 1.11 2.20
CA ASN A 147 -50.00 -0.33 1.93
C ASN A 147 -48.74 -0.96 2.58
N VAL A 148 -48.86 -1.27 3.85
CA VAL A 148 -47.83 -2.00 4.60
C VAL A 148 -47.92 -3.48 4.20
N SER A 149 -47.41 -3.85 3.01
CA SER A 149 -47.24 -5.26 2.64
C SER A 149 -46.34 -5.95 3.67
N TYR A 150 -46.44 -7.27 3.82
CA TYR A 150 -45.70 -8.11 4.79
C TYR A 150 -44.19 -7.80 4.95
N TRP A 151 -43.55 -7.23 3.92
CA TRP A 151 -42.14 -6.83 3.95
C TRP A 151 -41.90 -5.40 4.43
N GLY A 152 -42.87 -4.49 4.26
CA GLY A 152 -42.80 -3.07 4.62
C GLY A 152 -41.75 -2.25 3.85
N GLY A 153 -40.60 -2.85 3.56
CA GLY A 153 -39.40 -2.24 3.04
C GLY A 153 -39.63 -1.31 1.87
N ARG A 154 -38.82 -0.26 1.85
CA ARG A 154 -38.70 0.74 0.80
C ARG A 154 -37.26 0.77 0.36
N GLN A 155 -37.09 0.81 -0.96
CA GLN A 155 -35.79 0.85 -1.59
C GLN A 155 -35.44 2.29 -1.93
N PRO A 156 -34.37 2.87 -1.38
CA PRO A 156 -33.84 4.12 -1.91
C PRO A 156 -33.25 3.90 -3.30
N TYR A 157 -33.44 4.88 -4.17
CA TYR A 157 -32.86 4.92 -5.51
C TYR A 157 -32.47 6.35 -5.86
N MET A 158 -31.51 6.48 -6.75
CA MET A 158 -31.11 7.74 -7.36
C MET A 158 -31.89 7.93 -8.66
N ALA A 159 -32.54 9.07 -8.83
CA ALA A 159 -33.15 9.45 -10.10
C ALA A 159 -32.10 10.06 -11.05
N SER A 160 -32.44 10.23 -12.32
CA SER A 160 -31.57 10.80 -13.35
C SER A 160 -31.06 12.22 -13.04
N ASN A 161 -31.73 12.95 -12.14
CA ASN A 161 -31.30 14.26 -11.66
C ASN A 161 -30.36 14.21 -10.43
N GLY A 162 -29.90 13.02 -10.05
CA GLY A 162 -29.02 12.81 -8.89
C GLY A 162 -29.72 12.79 -7.53
N GLU A 163 -30.95 13.26 -7.43
CA GLU A 163 -31.68 13.26 -6.16
C GLU A 163 -32.12 11.84 -5.77
N TRP A 164 -32.17 11.59 -4.46
CA TRP A 164 -32.62 10.33 -3.92
C TRP A 164 -34.12 10.36 -3.68
N ARG A 165 -34.75 9.22 -3.94
CA ARG A 165 -36.16 8.96 -3.69
C ARG A 165 -36.30 7.55 -3.14
N ASN A 166 -37.44 7.21 -2.57
CA ASN A 166 -37.73 5.83 -2.22
C ASN A 166 -38.86 5.27 -3.10
N GLY A 167 -38.84 3.95 -3.27
CA GLY A 167 -39.85 3.20 -3.99
C GLY A 167 -40.21 1.90 -3.27
N ASN A 168 -41.03 1.08 -3.92
CA ASN A 168 -41.37 -0.24 -3.41
C ASN A 168 -40.11 -1.14 -3.40
N VAL A 169 -39.88 -1.91 -2.34
CA VAL A 169 -38.72 -2.82 -2.27
C VAL A 169 -38.72 -3.89 -3.36
N VAL A 170 -39.91 -4.28 -3.85
CA VAL A 170 -40.04 -5.23 -4.97
C VAL A 170 -39.85 -4.60 -6.35
N THR A 171 -39.35 -3.36 -6.42
CA THR A 171 -39.02 -2.73 -7.70
C THR A 171 -37.86 -3.47 -8.36
N TYR A 172 -38.05 -3.88 -9.61
CA TYR A 172 -37.04 -4.53 -10.42
C TYR A 172 -36.23 -3.47 -11.17
N TYR A 173 -34.96 -3.33 -10.83
CA TYR A 173 -34.04 -2.38 -11.45
C TYR A 173 -33.25 -3.08 -12.57
N THR A 174 -33.20 -2.44 -13.74
CA THR A 174 -32.37 -2.87 -14.89
C THR A 174 -31.10 -2.03 -15.02
N GLN A 175 -31.02 -0.90 -14.33
CA GLN A 175 -29.91 0.05 -14.37
C GLN A 175 -29.29 0.12 -12.98
N TRP A 176 -27.97 0.01 -12.92
CA TRP A 176 -27.22 -0.12 -11.69
C TRP A 176 -25.98 0.75 -11.74
N VAL A 177 -25.74 1.48 -10.67
CA VAL A 177 -24.46 2.13 -10.43
C VAL A 177 -23.78 1.34 -9.34
N CYS A 178 -22.61 0.80 -9.66
CA CYS A 178 -21.83 -0.07 -8.81
C CYS A 178 -20.70 0.71 -8.17
N GLU A 179 -20.60 0.64 -6.84
CA GLU A 179 -19.51 1.18 -6.03
C GLU A 179 -18.48 0.09 -5.78
N TYR A 180 -17.21 0.45 -5.96
CA TYR A 180 -16.05 -0.40 -5.74
C TYR A 180 -15.19 0.27 -4.70
N TYR A 181 -14.91 -0.43 -3.60
CA TYR A 181 -13.94 0.02 -2.62
C TYR A 181 -12.52 -0.15 -3.17
N GLU A 182 -11.77 0.94 -3.14
CA GLU A 182 -10.35 0.96 -3.46
C GLU A 182 -9.60 1.21 -2.15
N TYR A 183 -9.02 0.13 -1.63
CA TYR A 183 -8.24 0.14 -0.39
C TYR A 183 -6.79 0.51 -0.69
N GLN A 184 -6.21 1.30 0.19
CA GLN A 184 -4.78 1.60 0.24
C GLN A 184 -4.14 0.79 1.35
N HIS A 185 -2.83 0.51 1.25
CA HIS A 185 -2.10 -0.16 2.33
C HIS A 185 -2.18 0.58 3.68
N SER A 186 -2.39 1.90 3.66
CA SER A 186 -2.62 2.70 4.87
C SER A 186 -3.90 2.32 5.64
N ASP A 187 -4.83 1.63 4.98
CA ASP A 187 -6.14 1.27 5.53
C ASP A 187 -6.07 0.02 6.43
N ALA A 188 -4.88 -0.58 6.54
CA ALA A 188 -4.60 -1.73 7.39
C ALA A 188 -4.91 -1.53 8.88
N SER A 189 -5.03 -0.29 9.33
CA SER A 189 -5.41 0.05 10.71
C SER A 189 -6.90 -0.10 11.00
N ILE A 190 -7.74 -0.19 9.97
CA ILE A 190 -9.20 -0.16 10.09
C ILE A 190 -9.82 -1.47 9.61
N PHE A 191 -9.16 -2.18 8.69
CA PHE A 191 -9.66 -3.43 8.11
C PHE A 191 -8.72 -4.61 8.35
N PRO A 192 -9.23 -5.86 8.38
CA PRO A 192 -8.39 -7.05 8.32
C PRO A 192 -7.51 -7.03 7.06
N THR A 193 -6.22 -7.31 7.22
CA THR A 193 -5.25 -7.30 6.12
C THR A 193 -4.44 -8.58 6.04
N TYR A 194 -3.92 -8.83 4.84
CA TYR A 194 -2.82 -9.76 4.62
C TYR A 194 -1.53 -9.22 5.27
N PRO A 195 -0.52 -10.08 5.53
CA PRO A 195 0.76 -9.66 6.11
C PRO A 195 1.52 -8.52 5.41
N ASP A 196 1.24 -8.24 4.14
CA ASP A 196 1.80 -7.08 3.40
C ASP A 196 0.95 -5.80 3.50
N GLY A 197 -0.17 -5.83 4.22
CA GLY A 197 -1.06 -4.70 4.43
C GLY A 197 -2.18 -4.56 3.41
N ASP A 198 -2.32 -5.49 2.46
CA ASP A 198 -3.48 -5.51 1.56
C ASP A 198 -4.77 -5.88 2.33
N VAL A 199 -5.85 -5.14 2.10
CA VAL A 199 -7.15 -5.42 2.75
C VAL A 199 -7.72 -6.73 2.24
N ILE A 200 -8.13 -7.59 3.17
CA ILE A 200 -8.81 -8.84 2.86
C ILE A 200 -10.24 -8.49 2.45
N THR A 201 -10.58 -8.81 1.21
CA THR A 201 -11.93 -8.63 0.65
C THR A 201 -12.52 -9.99 0.29
N GLU A 202 -13.81 -10.16 0.59
CA GLU A 202 -14.55 -11.36 0.19
C GLU A 202 -14.89 -11.31 -1.30
N HIS A 203 -14.59 -12.39 -2.01
CA HIS A 203 -14.93 -12.54 -3.42
C HIS A 203 -16.36 -13.11 -3.56
N PHE A 204 -17.12 -12.66 -4.58
CA PHE A 204 -18.52 -13.06 -4.78
C PHE A 204 -18.72 -14.58 -4.90
N ALA A 205 -17.74 -15.28 -5.48
CA ALA A 205 -17.75 -16.73 -5.65
C ALA A 205 -17.49 -17.53 -4.36
N GLY A 206 -17.27 -16.85 -3.23
CA GLY A 206 -16.76 -17.45 -2.01
C GLY A 206 -15.25 -17.68 -2.07
N GLY A 207 -14.56 -17.34 -0.98
CA GLY A 207 -13.11 -17.47 -0.86
C GLY A 207 -12.39 -16.13 -0.76
N TYR A 208 -11.16 -16.20 -0.26
CA TYR A 208 -10.26 -15.05 -0.10
C TYR A 208 -9.23 -15.11 -1.21
N TYR A 209 -9.04 -14.00 -1.90
CA TYR A 209 -8.05 -13.87 -2.97
C TYR A 209 -7.00 -12.84 -2.57
N HIS A 210 -5.75 -13.11 -2.95
CA HIS A 210 -4.63 -12.22 -2.75
C HIS A 210 -3.74 -12.30 -4.00
N CYS A 211 -3.36 -11.16 -4.57
CA CYS A 211 -2.57 -11.08 -5.80
C CYS A 211 -3.20 -11.81 -7.01
N GLY A 212 -4.53 -11.87 -7.08
CA GLY A 212 -5.26 -12.60 -8.13
C GLY A 212 -5.23 -14.13 -7.99
N ARG A 213 -4.78 -14.67 -6.85
CA ARG A 213 -4.78 -16.11 -6.55
C ARG A 213 -5.65 -16.39 -5.34
N LEU A 214 -6.29 -17.56 -5.35
CA LEU A 214 -7.06 -18.04 -4.19
C LEU A 214 -6.10 -18.34 -3.04
N VAL A 215 -6.45 -17.87 -1.84
CA VAL A 215 -5.70 -18.17 -0.62
C VAL A 215 -5.91 -19.64 -0.26
N GLU A 216 -4.84 -20.41 -0.38
CA GLU A 216 -4.82 -21.82 -0.03
C GLU A 216 -4.81 -22.02 1.49
N ARG A 217 -5.28 -23.19 1.91
CA ARG A 217 -5.23 -23.62 3.32
C ARG A 217 -4.42 -24.91 3.42
N ASP A 218 -3.59 -25.00 4.46
CA ASP A 218 -2.89 -26.24 4.77
C ASP A 218 -3.84 -27.32 5.32
N SER A 219 -3.33 -28.52 5.57
CA SER A 219 -4.10 -29.65 6.15
C SER A 219 -4.64 -29.36 7.56
N GLN A 220 -4.18 -28.28 8.21
CA GLN A 220 -4.64 -27.82 9.51
C GLN A 220 -5.62 -26.64 9.39
N GLY A 221 -5.98 -26.22 8.18
CA GLY A 221 -6.91 -25.13 7.89
C GLY A 221 -6.31 -23.72 7.99
N ARG A 222 -4.99 -23.59 8.20
CA ARG A 222 -4.29 -22.31 8.29
C ARG A 222 -4.03 -21.75 6.90
N TRP A 223 -4.09 -20.42 6.78
CA TRP A 223 -3.85 -19.75 5.50
C TRP A 223 -2.38 -19.88 5.10
N ILE A 224 -2.16 -20.33 3.87
CA ILE A 224 -0.84 -20.33 3.24
C ILE A 224 -0.70 -18.96 2.57
N TYR A 225 0.05 -18.07 3.21
CA TYR A 225 0.28 -16.73 2.67
C TYR A 225 1.14 -16.80 1.41
N GLN A 226 0.57 -16.38 0.28
CA GLN A 226 1.28 -16.23 -1.00
C GLN A 226 1.73 -14.77 -1.12
N ARG A 227 3.01 -14.49 -1.36
CA ARG A 227 3.47 -13.10 -1.52
C ARG A 227 3.16 -12.60 -2.94
N CYS A 228 2.59 -11.41 -3.08
CA CYS A 228 2.34 -10.81 -4.40
C CYS A 228 3.61 -10.53 -5.20
N LYS A 229 4.67 -10.15 -4.48
CA LYS A 229 5.98 -9.88 -5.05
C LYS A 229 6.99 -10.70 -4.29
N GLU A 230 7.66 -11.61 -5.00
CA GLU A 230 8.79 -12.29 -4.39
C GLU A 230 9.87 -11.24 -4.10
N PRO A 231 10.36 -11.14 -2.85
CA PRO A 231 11.51 -10.29 -2.57
C PRO A 231 12.68 -10.76 -3.43
N PHE A 232 13.60 -9.83 -3.74
CA PHE A 232 14.78 -10.16 -4.52
C PHE A 232 15.45 -11.43 -3.93
N PRO A 233 15.72 -12.45 -4.75
CA PRO A 233 16.13 -13.74 -4.22
C PRO A 233 17.41 -13.54 -3.41
N TRP A 234 17.45 -14.05 -2.18
CA TRP A 234 18.63 -13.93 -1.31
C TRP A 234 19.88 -14.51 -2.01
N TRP A 235 19.69 -15.58 -2.79
CA TRP A 235 20.75 -16.20 -3.58
C TRP A 235 21.22 -15.30 -4.72
N ALA A 236 20.34 -14.49 -5.33
CA ALA A 236 20.71 -13.55 -6.37
C ALA A 236 21.58 -12.42 -5.80
N GLY A 237 21.27 -11.96 -4.58
CA GLY A 237 22.13 -11.01 -3.85
C GLY A 237 23.51 -11.59 -3.56
N LEU A 238 23.57 -12.86 -3.13
CA LEU A 238 24.81 -13.58 -2.87
C LEU A 238 25.64 -13.75 -4.16
N VAL A 239 25.01 -14.12 -5.28
CA VAL A 239 25.68 -14.27 -6.58
C VAL A 239 26.29 -12.95 -7.04
N ILE A 240 25.56 -11.83 -6.93
CA ILE A 240 26.07 -10.50 -7.27
C ILE A 240 27.30 -10.15 -6.41
N ALA A 241 27.22 -10.42 -5.10
CA ALA A 241 28.34 -10.17 -4.18
C ALA A 241 29.58 -10.98 -4.55
N VAL A 242 29.43 -12.27 -4.84
CA VAL A 242 30.54 -13.16 -5.24
C VAL A 242 31.17 -12.71 -6.56
N ILE A 243 30.37 -12.38 -7.57
CA ILE A 243 30.87 -11.88 -8.86
C ILE A 243 31.64 -10.58 -8.67
N SER A 244 31.12 -9.66 -7.83
CA SER A 244 31.80 -8.39 -7.54
C SER A 244 33.17 -8.61 -6.88
N LEU A 245 33.26 -9.55 -5.93
CA LEU A 245 34.52 -9.90 -5.26
C LEU A 245 35.54 -10.48 -6.25
N ILE A 246 35.12 -11.41 -7.12
CA ILE A 246 35.99 -12.00 -8.13
C ILE A 246 36.51 -10.92 -9.08
N ALA A 247 35.64 -10.01 -9.53
CA ALA A 247 36.05 -8.91 -10.39
C ALA A 247 37.11 -8.01 -9.72
N VAL A 248 36.93 -7.66 -8.45
CA VAL A 248 37.93 -6.88 -7.69
C VAL A 248 39.26 -7.63 -7.58
N VAL A 249 39.24 -8.93 -7.26
CA VAL A 249 40.45 -9.74 -7.15
C VAL A 249 41.19 -9.81 -8.48
N VAL A 250 40.48 -10.02 -9.59
CA VAL A 250 41.08 -10.02 -10.94
C VAL A 250 41.69 -8.67 -11.26
N ILE A 251 41.03 -7.56 -10.94
CA ILE A 251 41.58 -6.21 -11.13
C ILE A 251 42.87 -6.03 -10.32
N ILE A 252 42.88 -6.42 -9.04
CA ILE A 252 44.08 -6.33 -8.20
C ILE A 252 45.22 -7.17 -8.79
N ILE A 253 44.95 -8.41 -9.19
CA ILE A 253 45.96 -9.31 -9.79
C ILE A 253 46.48 -8.69 -11.09
N THR A 254 45.62 -8.19 -11.98
CA THR A 254 46.05 -7.59 -13.24
C THR A 254 46.92 -6.35 -13.00
N VAL A 255 46.56 -5.47 -12.06
CA VAL A 255 47.36 -4.29 -11.68
C VAL A 255 48.71 -4.72 -11.08
N CYS A 256 48.73 -5.71 -10.19
CA CYS A 256 49.96 -6.25 -9.59
C CYS A 256 50.86 -6.90 -10.64
N CYS A 257 50.31 -7.71 -11.55
CA CYS A 257 51.04 -8.31 -12.66
C CYS A 257 51.60 -7.25 -13.61
N TRP A 258 50.85 -6.18 -13.87
CA TRP A 258 51.30 -5.09 -14.74
C TRP A 258 52.41 -4.27 -14.07
N ALA A 259 52.29 -3.95 -12.78
CA ALA A 259 53.33 -3.30 -12.00
C ALA A 259 54.62 -4.15 -11.93
N PHE A 260 54.48 -5.46 -11.75
CA PHE A 260 55.63 -6.39 -11.72
C PHE A 260 56.30 -6.52 -13.11
N TYR A 261 55.51 -6.56 -14.19
CA TYR A 261 56.03 -6.57 -15.56
C TYR A 261 56.75 -5.26 -15.91
N CYS A 262 56.17 -4.10 -15.54
CA CYS A 262 56.80 -2.79 -15.71
C CYS A 262 58.10 -2.67 -14.90
N LYS A 263 58.14 -3.19 -13.68
CA LYS A 263 59.37 -3.22 -12.86
C LYS A 263 60.44 -4.11 -13.48
N ARG A 264 60.08 -5.33 -13.90
CA ARG A 264 61.03 -6.28 -14.51
C ARG A 264 61.58 -5.79 -15.85
N THR A 265 60.77 -5.12 -16.67
CA THR A 265 61.23 -4.52 -17.92
C THR A 265 62.13 -3.31 -17.68
N LYS A 266 61.88 -2.53 -16.62
CA LYS A 266 62.80 -1.47 -16.17
C LYS A 266 64.14 -2.03 -15.69
N ASP A 267 64.13 -3.02 -14.79
CA ASP A 267 65.34 -3.68 -14.29
C ASP A 267 66.14 -4.38 -15.42
N SER A 268 65.46 -4.88 -16.46
CA SER A 268 66.11 -5.47 -17.63
C SER A 268 66.78 -4.42 -18.50
N LYS A 269 66.18 -3.23 -18.65
CA LYS A 269 66.79 -2.11 -19.39
C LYS A 269 68.00 -1.55 -18.66
N GLU A 270 67.92 -1.41 -17.34
CA GLU A 270 69.04 -0.96 -16.50
C GLU A 270 70.22 -1.94 -16.57
N ARG A 271 69.98 -3.27 -16.50
CA ARG A 271 71.03 -4.28 -16.65
C ARG A 271 71.67 -4.31 -18.04
N MET A 272 70.91 -4.09 -19.11
CA MET A 272 71.49 -4.00 -20.46
C MET A 272 72.36 -2.76 -20.60
N HIS A 273 71.95 -1.62 -20.04
CA HIS A 273 72.76 -0.40 -20.02
C HIS A 273 74.05 -0.58 -19.20
N GLU A 274 74.00 -1.25 -18.05
CA GLU A 274 75.20 -1.56 -17.27
C GLU A 274 76.18 -2.47 -18.03
N LEU A 275 75.67 -3.52 -18.71
CA LEU A 275 76.49 -4.42 -19.52
C LEU A 275 77.12 -3.72 -20.74
N GLU A 276 76.39 -2.79 -21.38
CA GLU A 276 76.91 -1.98 -22.48
C GLU A 276 78.02 -1.02 -21.98
N THR A 277 77.86 -0.42 -20.79
CA THR A 277 78.91 0.41 -20.18
C THR A 277 80.11 -0.37 -19.63
N LEU A 278 79.95 -1.66 -19.30
CA LEU A 278 81.02 -2.56 -18.86
C LEU A 278 81.86 -3.09 -20.03
N ALA A 279 81.27 -3.21 -21.23
CA ALA A 279 81.98 -3.62 -22.44
C ALA A 279 83.02 -2.58 -22.91
N ASP A 280 82.87 -1.31 -22.53
CA ASP A 280 83.79 -0.21 -22.86
C ASP A 280 84.88 0.05 -21.81
N ASN A 281 84.97 -0.74 -20.73
CA ASN A 281 85.97 -0.52 -19.67
C ASN A 281 86.76 -1.80 -19.28
N PRO A 282 87.85 -2.14 -20.00
CA PRO A 282 88.62 -3.36 -19.76
C PRO A 282 89.51 -3.36 -18.51
N ALA A 283 89.37 -2.42 -17.57
CA ALA A 283 90.30 -2.25 -16.43
C ALA A 283 89.86 -2.88 -15.08
N ARG A 284 88.88 -3.81 -15.05
CA ARG A 284 88.47 -4.49 -13.80
C ARG A 284 88.47 -6.01 -13.93
N VAL A 285 89.66 -6.61 -13.96
CA VAL A 285 89.86 -8.01 -13.57
C VAL A 285 90.23 -8.02 -12.08
N PRO A 286 89.35 -8.46 -11.16
CA PRO A 286 89.70 -8.54 -9.75
C PRO A 286 90.68 -9.69 -9.50
N THR A 287 91.86 -9.34 -8.98
CA THR A 287 92.90 -10.28 -8.54
C THR A 287 92.48 -11.04 -7.28
N GLN A 288 92.89 -12.30 -7.26
CA GLN A 288 92.54 -13.40 -6.38
C GLN A 288 93.10 -13.27 -4.95
N THR A 289 92.55 -12.39 -4.09
CA THR A 289 92.84 -12.39 -2.63
C THR A 289 91.76 -11.67 -1.80
N GLN A 290 90.52 -12.13 -1.84
CA GLN A 290 89.55 -11.89 -0.74
C GLN A 290 88.78 -13.18 -0.44
N VAL A 291 89.55 -14.25 -0.20
CA VAL A 291 89.10 -15.39 0.61
C VAL A 291 89.20 -14.94 2.05
N GLY A 292 88.06 -14.83 2.73
CA GLY A 292 88.00 -14.73 4.18
C GLY A 292 87.19 -13.54 4.69
N LEU A 293 86.35 -13.84 5.68
CA LEU A 293 85.60 -12.92 6.56
C LEU A 293 84.22 -12.50 6.03
N SER A 294 83.19 -13.25 6.43
CA SER A 294 82.33 -12.88 7.58
C SER A 294 80.94 -13.49 7.46
N ARG A 295 80.60 -14.42 8.36
CA ARG A 295 79.22 -14.79 8.72
C ARG A 295 78.82 -13.99 9.97
N THR A 296 77.69 -13.26 9.88
CA THR A 296 76.77 -12.78 10.96
C THR A 296 77.31 -11.77 12.00
N PRO A 297 76.49 -11.02 12.79
CA PRO A 297 75.03 -11.11 13.09
C PRO A 297 74.26 -9.74 13.19
N LEU A 298 72.95 -9.75 13.47
CA LEU A 298 72.39 -9.08 14.67
C LEU A 298 70.92 -9.43 14.93
N TYR A 299 70.73 -10.02 16.09
CA TYR A 299 69.50 -10.33 16.81
C TYR A 299 69.13 -9.09 17.67
N ASN A 300 67.86 -8.71 17.71
CA ASN A 300 67.30 -7.87 18.78
C ASN A 300 65.87 -8.36 19.08
N GLY A 301 65.73 -9.27 20.04
CA GLY A 301 64.58 -9.27 20.96
C GLY A 301 64.81 -8.17 22.01
N GLY A 302 63.85 -7.70 22.81
CA GLY A 302 62.46 -8.05 23.08
C GLY A 302 61.93 -7.07 24.14
N ASP A 303 60.69 -7.31 24.59
CA ASP A 303 60.04 -6.83 25.82
C ASP A 303 59.89 -5.32 26.09
N GLN A 304 58.66 -4.83 26.26
CA GLN A 304 57.99 -4.87 27.57
C GLN A 304 56.54 -4.35 27.49
N SER A 305 55.65 -5.14 28.09
CA SER A 305 54.30 -4.82 28.52
C SER A 305 54.29 -3.67 29.55
N ILE A 306 53.11 -3.04 29.77
CA ILE A 306 52.44 -2.88 31.08
C ILE A 306 51.52 -1.62 31.16
N HIS A 307 50.24 -1.89 31.51
CA HIS A 307 49.27 -1.13 32.34
C HIS A 307 48.87 0.32 31.94
N ASP A 308 47.63 0.82 32.10
CA ASP A 308 46.49 0.35 32.91
C ASP A 308 45.14 1.04 32.55
N GLU A 309 44.04 0.32 32.84
CA GLU A 309 42.77 0.72 33.51
C GLU A 309 41.97 1.99 33.10
N TYR A 310 40.64 2.13 33.26
CA TYR A 310 39.58 1.43 34.01
C TYR A 310 38.22 1.94 33.50
N SER A 311 37.18 1.09 33.51
CA SER A 311 35.89 1.34 34.21
C SER A 311 34.70 0.66 33.51
N ASN A 312 34.41 -0.55 33.98
CA ASN A 312 33.03 -0.96 34.23
C ASN A 312 32.57 -0.34 35.55
N ALA A 313 31.39 0.28 35.57
CA ALA A 313 30.56 0.36 36.77
C ALA A 313 29.10 0.44 36.37
N GLN A 314 28.32 -0.46 36.97
CA GLN A 314 26.88 -0.64 36.88
C GLN A 314 26.11 0.57 37.43
N ALA A 315 24.94 0.83 36.84
CA ALA A 315 23.67 1.05 37.53
C ALA A 315 22.53 0.83 36.52
#